data_AF-A0A3L7PV70-F1
#
_entry.id   AF-A0A3L7PV70-F1
#
_cell.length_a   1.000
_cell.length_b   1.000
_cell.length_c   1.000
_cell.angle_alpha   90.00
_cell.angle_beta   90.00
_cell.angle_gamma   90.00
#
_symmetry.space_group_name_H-M   'P 1'
#
loop_
_entity.id
_entity.type
_entity.pdbx_description
1 polymer ?
#
loop_
_entity_poly.entity_id
_entity_poly.type
_entity_poly.pdbx_seq_one_letter_code
_entity_poly.pdbx_strand_id
1 'polypeptide(L)'
;MPPTSDRRGSPGRRMAGGALFAASLLLIAVPLPAQQTPSGQMIELELQTRDPESGVIRTTRERVDPSRVGVIAVDVWNWHWCKTATMRVDAFVPRINEALAAARSLGMTVMLCPSDVVDLYVGQPQRERVLSLPAVEVPDTIAVTCPPVPDAGGCACGRERCAGNYGWDGMHPDLCIGPDDWMPDTRAEVYAICQERRLTHLIYVGFHTQVCLLGKPMGLRAMKSAGLQCVLARDMTDAHPGYDPARGFTPDLNTEQVVEHFEKYLAPTIHLQNELGKLGIWKADFIGDSVRIAPWGTDQRPHLFEEDVVVTLSAPLQSDAGIHYTLDGSAPDTSSPRYSSPLHFAASTRLRSAAFLRGQQVSRESGGTFVRLGAMPETPDVHLGDLEPTRSVGFGHTHGGVVRYAGDAQPAQEDTSNRGGPIRINRRSYDRGIGVHAPSAMDYAIEPGYERFVALAGVDEHLLDRSNGSNLARYPSVSFKILIDGQEVAASPVMRIQSPAWRFSVDIPPDARRISLITTDGGDGSREDFADWADAGFVLGHEPEGPR
;
A
#
# COMPACT_ATOMS: atom_id res chain seq x y z
N MET A 1 -65.83 20.23 22.19
CA MET A 1 -66.89 21.18 21.75
C MET A 1 -66.29 22.13 20.72
N PRO A 2 -66.90 22.28 19.53
CA PRO A 2 -66.44 23.08 18.39
C PRO A 2 -67.01 24.53 18.45
N PRO A 3 -66.71 25.44 17.49
CA PRO A 3 -67.36 25.53 16.15
C PRO A 3 -66.33 25.78 15.00
N THR A 4 -66.42 25.32 13.74
CA THR A 4 -67.36 25.40 12.58
C THR A 4 -67.42 26.74 11.79
N SER A 5 -67.00 26.69 10.50
CA SER A 5 -67.57 27.27 9.23
C SER A 5 -66.43 27.76 8.31
N ASP A 6 -66.07 27.21 7.14
CA ASP A 6 -66.73 26.75 5.89
C ASP A 6 -66.96 27.85 4.82
N ARG A 7 -66.50 27.54 3.58
CA ARG A 7 -66.84 28.06 2.22
C ARG A 7 -66.15 29.33 1.69
N ARG A 8 -65.80 29.48 0.40
CA ARG A 8 -65.84 28.68 -0.86
C ARG A 8 -65.13 29.50 -1.96
N GLY A 9 -64.60 28.84 -3.00
CA GLY A 9 -64.28 29.49 -4.28
C GLY A 9 -63.46 28.64 -5.25
N SER A 10 -64.12 27.82 -6.06
CA SER A 10 -63.59 27.17 -7.28
C SER A 10 -63.80 28.09 -8.51
N PRO A 11 -63.10 27.94 -9.66
CA PRO A 11 -63.17 26.80 -10.61
C PRO A 11 -61.76 26.37 -11.11
N GLY A 12 -61.46 25.18 -11.63
CA GLY A 12 -62.16 24.32 -12.58
C GLY A 12 -61.33 24.21 -13.86
N ARG A 13 -60.62 23.09 -14.08
CA ARG A 13 -60.33 22.55 -15.42
C ARG A 13 -59.73 21.15 -15.34
N ARG A 14 -60.41 20.21 -16.01
CA ARG A 14 -59.98 18.82 -16.23
C ARG A 14 -58.88 18.78 -17.29
N MET A 15 -57.84 17.98 -17.07
CA MET A 15 -57.11 17.32 -18.15
C MET A 15 -56.82 15.87 -17.75
N ALA A 16 -56.98 14.99 -18.74
CA ALA A 16 -56.89 13.56 -18.66
C ALA A 16 -55.44 13.08 -18.42
N GLY A 17 -55.29 12.04 -17.61
CA GLY A 17 -54.07 11.25 -17.51
C GLY A 17 -54.46 9.77 -17.63
N GLY A 18 -54.15 9.17 -18.77
CA GLY A 18 -54.38 7.75 -19.03
C GLY A 18 -53.49 6.87 -18.16
N ALA A 19 -54.06 5.81 -17.62
CA ALA A 19 -53.32 4.77 -16.91
C ALA A 19 -52.55 3.93 -17.95
N LEU A 20 -51.23 4.05 -17.95
CA LEU A 20 -50.33 3.10 -18.62
C LEU A 20 -50.07 1.94 -17.66
N PHE A 21 -50.68 0.80 -17.96
CA PHE A 21 -50.28 -0.50 -17.39
C PHE A 21 -48.89 -0.84 -17.94
N ALA A 22 -47.85 -0.68 -17.11
CA ALA A 22 -46.54 -1.23 -17.41
C ALA A 22 -46.60 -2.75 -17.16
N ALA A 23 -46.67 -3.52 -18.23
CA ALA A 23 -46.45 -4.97 -18.17
C ALA A 23 -44.98 -5.22 -17.85
N SER A 24 -44.68 -5.58 -16.61
CA SER A 24 -43.36 -6.06 -16.22
C SER A 24 -43.08 -7.39 -16.92
N LEU A 25 -42.33 -7.34 -18.02
CA LEU A 25 -41.67 -8.52 -18.58
C LEU A 25 -40.59 -8.97 -17.58
N LEU A 26 -40.87 -10.06 -16.87
CA LEU A 26 -39.87 -10.83 -16.16
C LEU A 26 -38.88 -11.38 -17.21
N LEU A 27 -37.75 -10.70 -17.39
CA LEU A 27 -36.60 -11.25 -18.09
C LEU A 27 -36.00 -12.33 -17.20
N ILE A 28 -36.40 -13.58 -17.43
CA ILE A 28 -35.69 -14.75 -16.92
C ILE A 28 -34.32 -14.73 -17.59
N ALA A 29 -33.29 -14.30 -16.85
CA ALA A 29 -31.91 -14.45 -17.26
C ALA A 29 -31.61 -15.95 -17.31
N VAL A 30 -31.64 -16.52 -18.52
CA VAL A 30 -31.13 -17.87 -18.75
C VAL A 30 -29.61 -17.78 -18.60
N PRO A 31 -29.00 -18.47 -17.62
CA PRO A 31 -27.55 -18.49 -17.51
C PRO A 31 -27.00 -19.10 -18.80
N LEU A 32 -26.15 -18.34 -19.49
CA LEU A 32 -25.32 -18.90 -20.55
C LEU A 32 -24.54 -20.07 -19.95
N PRO A 33 -24.54 -21.25 -20.57
CA PRO A 33 -23.75 -22.36 -20.07
C PRO A 33 -22.29 -21.91 -20.02
N ALA A 34 -21.66 -22.08 -18.86
CA ALA A 34 -20.22 -21.96 -18.73
C ALA A 34 -19.60 -22.79 -19.85
N GLN A 35 -18.76 -22.18 -20.68
CA GLN A 35 -17.96 -22.92 -21.64
C GLN A 35 -17.08 -23.87 -20.81
N GLN A 36 -17.49 -25.13 -20.73
CA GLN A 36 -16.66 -26.18 -20.18
C GLN A 36 -15.47 -26.32 -21.12
N THR A 37 -14.28 -26.01 -20.60
CA THR A 37 -13.01 -26.36 -21.20
C THR A 37 -13.05 -27.84 -21.58
N PRO A 38 -12.58 -28.25 -22.77
CA PRO A 38 -12.63 -29.64 -23.18
C PRO A 38 -12.00 -30.52 -22.10
N SER A 39 -12.82 -31.38 -21.48
CA SER A 39 -12.37 -32.41 -20.56
C SER A 39 -11.23 -33.20 -21.21
N GLY A 40 -10.04 -33.19 -20.59
CA GLY A 40 -8.88 -33.98 -21.02
C GLY A 40 -7.67 -33.22 -21.56
N GLN A 41 -7.67 -31.88 -21.64
CA GLN A 41 -6.46 -31.13 -22.01
C GLN A 41 -5.49 -31.05 -20.82
N MET A 42 -4.47 -31.91 -20.84
CA MET A 42 -3.36 -31.83 -19.89
C MET A 42 -2.55 -30.54 -20.11
N ILE A 43 -2.13 -29.89 -19.03
CA ILE A 43 -1.11 -28.84 -19.08
C ILE A 43 0.26 -29.47 -18.94
N GLU A 44 1.28 -28.87 -19.56
CA GLU A 44 2.68 -29.22 -19.34
C GLU A 44 3.31 -28.12 -18.46
N LEU A 45 3.97 -28.50 -17.38
CA LEU A 45 4.73 -27.62 -16.51
C LEU A 45 6.21 -27.84 -16.76
N GLU A 46 6.93 -26.79 -17.16
CA GLU A 46 8.39 -26.78 -17.23
C GLU A 46 8.98 -26.40 -15.88
N LEU A 47 9.26 -27.41 -15.06
CA LEU A 47 9.75 -27.29 -13.70
C LEU A 47 11.25 -27.01 -13.68
N GLN A 48 11.67 -25.95 -13.00
CA GLN A 48 13.07 -25.62 -12.77
C GLN A 48 13.48 -25.95 -11.33
N THR A 49 14.64 -26.59 -11.19
CA THR A 49 15.34 -26.81 -9.91
C THR A 49 16.79 -26.44 -10.05
N ARG A 50 17.51 -26.35 -8.93
CA ARG A 50 18.96 -26.12 -8.93
C ARG A 50 19.67 -27.14 -8.08
N ASP A 51 20.82 -27.56 -8.56
CA ASP A 51 21.74 -28.38 -7.80
C ASP A 51 22.22 -27.59 -6.55
N PRO A 52 22.08 -28.13 -5.32
CA PRO A 52 22.40 -27.39 -4.10
C PRO A 52 23.86 -26.94 -3.98
N GLU A 53 24.80 -27.72 -4.53
CA GLU A 53 26.24 -27.47 -4.42
C GLU A 53 26.74 -26.60 -5.58
N SER A 54 26.44 -27.00 -6.81
CA SER A 54 26.95 -26.34 -8.02
C SER A 54 26.09 -25.17 -8.51
N GLY A 55 24.82 -25.08 -8.08
CA GLY A 55 23.87 -24.08 -8.55
C GLY A 55 23.39 -24.30 -9.99
N VAL A 56 23.78 -25.40 -10.64
CA VAL A 56 23.39 -25.72 -12.02
C VAL A 56 21.88 -25.90 -12.12
N ILE A 57 21.28 -25.18 -13.05
CA ILE A 57 19.86 -25.25 -13.37
C ILE A 57 19.55 -26.62 -14.01
N ARG A 58 18.48 -27.26 -13.54
CA ARG A 58 17.90 -28.47 -14.12
C ARG A 58 16.44 -28.23 -14.43
N THR A 59 16.03 -28.59 -15.63
CA THR A 59 14.65 -28.45 -16.09
C THR A 59 14.05 -29.82 -16.34
N THR A 60 12.85 -30.06 -15.79
CA THR A 60 12.04 -31.24 -16.09
C THR A 60 10.67 -30.81 -16.60
N ARG A 61 9.98 -31.72 -17.30
CA ARG A 61 8.62 -31.47 -17.79
C ARG A 61 7.67 -32.45 -17.14
N GLU A 62 6.54 -31.94 -16.69
CA GLU A 62 5.49 -32.73 -16.09
C GLU A 62 4.14 -32.41 -16.73
N ARG A 63 3.39 -33.45 -17.10
CA ARG A 63 2.03 -33.28 -17.62
C ARG A 63 1.03 -33.56 -16.51
N VAL A 64 0.16 -32.59 -16.25
CA VAL A 64 -0.84 -32.68 -15.18
C VAL A 64 -2.22 -32.28 -15.71
N ASP A 65 -3.26 -32.90 -15.17
CA ASP A 65 -4.64 -32.49 -15.40
C ASP A 65 -4.91 -31.21 -14.59
N PRO A 66 -5.29 -30.08 -15.23
CA PRO A 66 -5.48 -28.82 -14.52
C PRO A 66 -6.55 -28.90 -13.42
N SER A 67 -7.53 -29.81 -13.51
CA SER A 67 -8.53 -30.02 -12.44
C SER A 67 -7.92 -30.60 -11.14
N ARG A 68 -6.69 -31.12 -11.22
CA ARG A 68 -5.90 -31.65 -10.10
C ARG A 68 -4.90 -30.62 -9.55
N VAL A 69 -4.92 -29.39 -10.06
CA VAL A 69 -4.01 -28.30 -9.69
C VAL A 69 -4.77 -27.24 -8.89
N GLY A 70 -4.20 -26.86 -7.75
CA GLY A 70 -4.58 -25.65 -7.03
C GLY A 70 -3.62 -24.50 -7.32
N VAL A 71 -4.13 -23.28 -7.47
CA VAL A 71 -3.32 -22.06 -7.45
C VAL A 71 -3.60 -21.33 -6.14
N ILE A 72 -2.58 -21.15 -5.32
CA ILE A 72 -2.68 -20.56 -3.99
C ILE A 72 -2.02 -19.18 -3.98
N ALA A 73 -2.83 -18.14 -3.79
CA ALA A 73 -2.40 -16.75 -3.70
C ALA A 73 -2.30 -16.34 -2.24
N VAL A 74 -1.07 -16.26 -1.73
CA VAL A 74 -0.81 -15.99 -0.31
C VAL A 74 -0.54 -14.49 -0.11
N ASP A 75 -1.27 -13.88 0.83
CA ASP A 75 -1.01 -12.53 1.35
C ASP A 75 -0.80 -11.45 0.28
N VAL A 76 -1.65 -11.47 -0.76
CA VAL A 76 -1.79 -10.37 -1.74
C VAL A 76 -2.57 -9.23 -1.08
N TRP A 77 -1.99 -8.65 -0.03
CA TRP A 77 -2.60 -7.63 0.80
C TRP A 77 -2.61 -6.25 0.15
N ASN A 78 -3.43 -5.36 0.68
CA ASN A 78 -3.50 -3.97 0.25
C ASN A 78 -2.32 -3.12 0.75
N TRP A 79 -1.74 -3.45 1.91
CA TRP A 79 -0.64 -2.72 2.53
C TRP A 79 0.43 -3.69 3.05
N HIS A 80 1.67 -3.22 3.08
CA HIS A 80 2.79 -3.96 3.65
C HIS A 80 3.62 -3.03 4.55
N TRP A 81 4.42 -3.61 5.43
CA TRP A 81 5.25 -2.90 6.44
C TRP A 81 6.25 -1.89 5.85
N CYS A 82 6.48 -1.95 4.54
CA CYS A 82 7.33 -1.04 3.78
C CYS A 82 6.51 -0.47 2.62
N LYS A 83 6.58 0.85 2.40
CA LYS A 83 5.89 1.47 1.24
C LYS A 83 6.43 0.96 -0.09
N THR A 84 7.74 0.72 -0.20
CA THR A 84 8.33 0.09 -1.39
C THR A 84 7.79 -1.33 -1.56
N ALA A 85 7.66 -2.12 -0.50
CA ALA A 85 7.05 -3.45 -0.58
C ALA A 85 5.59 -3.36 -1.05
N THR A 86 4.82 -2.43 -0.48
CA THR A 86 3.41 -2.20 -0.86
C THR A 86 3.28 -1.91 -2.34
N MET A 87 4.08 -0.99 -2.88
CA MET A 87 4.03 -0.63 -4.30
C MET A 87 4.58 -1.74 -5.21
N ARG A 88 5.52 -2.55 -4.73
CA ARG A 88 5.95 -3.73 -5.48
C ARG A 88 4.82 -4.74 -5.58
N VAL A 89 4.08 -5.00 -4.51
CA VAL A 89 2.90 -5.88 -4.53
C VAL A 89 1.83 -5.33 -5.46
N ASP A 90 1.49 -4.04 -5.38
CA ASP A 90 0.58 -3.35 -6.31
C ASP A 90 0.96 -3.60 -7.78
N ALA A 91 2.27 -3.51 -8.10
CA ALA A 91 2.78 -3.75 -9.46
C ALA A 91 2.57 -5.18 -9.98
N PHE A 92 2.36 -6.18 -9.10
CA PHE A 92 2.07 -7.56 -9.50
C PHE A 92 0.57 -7.84 -9.67
N VAL A 93 -0.32 -7.08 -9.03
CA VAL A 93 -1.76 -7.40 -8.96
C VAL A 93 -2.41 -7.60 -10.33
N PRO A 94 -2.17 -6.75 -11.37
CA PRO A 94 -2.75 -6.98 -12.68
C PRO A 94 -2.36 -8.34 -13.29
N ARG A 95 -1.08 -8.72 -13.14
CA ARG A 95 -0.55 -9.98 -13.64
C ARG A 95 -1.10 -11.17 -12.83
N ILE A 96 -1.19 -11.05 -11.50
CA ILE A 96 -1.79 -12.09 -10.66
C ILE A 96 -3.26 -12.28 -11.06
N ASN A 97 -4.02 -11.21 -11.30
CA ASN A 97 -5.40 -11.31 -11.79
C ASN A 97 -5.51 -12.08 -13.11
N GLU A 98 -4.63 -11.80 -14.08
CA GLU A 98 -4.58 -12.51 -15.35
C GLU A 98 -4.25 -14.00 -15.15
N ALA A 99 -3.30 -14.31 -14.26
CA ALA A 99 -2.92 -15.68 -13.93
C ALA A 99 -4.07 -16.44 -13.24
N LEU A 100 -4.76 -15.81 -12.29
CA LEU A 100 -5.90 -16.42 -11.60
C LEU A 100 -7.10 -16.59 -12.53
N ALA A 101 -7.36 -15.63 -13.43
CA ALA A 101 -8.40 -15.77 -14.46
C ALA A 101 -8.10 -16.94 -15.41
N ALA A 102 -6.85 -17.07 -15.85
CA ALA A 102 -6.39 -18.18 -16.67
C ALA A 102 -6.52 -19.52 -15.93
N ALA A 103 -6.11 -19.57 -14.65
CA ALA A 103 -6.25 -20.76 -13.81
C ALA A 103 -7.71 -21.21 -13.68
N ARG A 104 -8.64 -20.28 -13.44
CA ARG A 104 -10.09 -20.56 -13.40
C ARG A 104 -10.59 -21.11 -14.74
N SER A 105 -10.16 -20.52 -15.87
CA SER A 105 -10.54 -20.97 -17.22
C SER A 105 -10.03 -22.38 -17.56
N LEU A 106 -8.97 -22.84 -16.89
CA LEU A 106 -8.43 -24.20 -17.03
C LEU A 106 -9.11 -25.20 -16.09
N GLY A 107 -10.01 -24.75 -15.21
CA GLY A 107 -10.63 -25.58 -14.18
C GLY A 107 -9.74 -25.86 -12.97
N MET A 108 -8.65 -25.10 -12.79
CA MET A 108 -7.84 -25.17 -11.57
C MET A 108 -8.61 -24.62 -10.38
N THR A 109 -8.29 -25.11 -9.18
CA THR A 109 -8.87 -24.58 -7.94
C THR A 109 -8.09 -23.37 -7.48
N VAL A 110 -8.71 -22.18 -7.45
CA VAL A 110 -8.08 -20.97 -6.92
C VAL A 110 -8.36 -20.84 -5.42
N MET A 111 -7.30 -20.66 -4.64
CA MET A 111 -7.32 -20.43 -3.19
C MET A 111 -6.67 -19.08 -2.91
N LEU A 112 -7.42 -18.16 -2.30
CA LEU A 112 -6.93 -16.90 -1.79
C LEU A 112 -6.66 -17.06 -0.30
N CYS A 113 -5.43 -16.86 0.15
CA CYS A 113 -5.04 -17.06 1.54
C CYS A 113 -4.59 -15.74 2.16
N PRO A 114 -5.52 -14.83 2.52
CA PRO A 114 -5.19 -13.54 3.10
C PRO A 114 -5.00 -13.66 4.61
N SER A 115 -4.05 -14.48 5.02
CA SER A 115 -3.89 -15.04 6.38
C SER A 115 -4.35 -14.14 7.54
N ASP A 116 -3.54 -13.17 7.96
CA ASP A 116 -3.76 -12.33 9.14
C ASP A 116 -5.08 -11.52 9.11
N VAL A 117 -5.74 -11.47 7.95
CA VAL A 117 -6.97 -10.71 7.71
C VAL A 117 -8.10 -11.57 7.14
N VAL A 118 -7.97 -12.90 7.17
CA VAL A 118 -8.97 -13.82 6.62
C VAL A 118 -10.34 -13.64 7.28
N ASP A 119 -10.35 -13.31 8.57
CA ASP A 119 -11.58 -13.13 9.35
C ASP A 119 -12.38 -11.90 8.91
N LEU A 120 -11.77 -10.97 8.18
CA LEU A 120 -12.49 -9.84 7.56
C LEU A 120 -13.40 -10.28 6.40
N TYR A 121 -13.31 -11.55 5.99
CA TYR A 121 -14.12 -12.16 4.94
C TYR A 121 -15.16 -13.15 5.47
N VAL A 122 -15.43 -13.17 6.78
CA VAL A 122 -16.58 -13.91 7.34
C VAL A 122 -17.88 -13.47 6.65
N GLY A 123 -18.73 -14.42 6.30
CA GLY A 123 -19.96 -14.20 5.53
C GLY A 123 -19.77 -14.12 4.02
N GLN A 124 -18.54 -14.08 3.51
CA GLN A 124 -18.28 -14.19 2.06
C GLN A 124 -18.41 -15.65 1.61
N PRO A 125 -19.06 -15.93 0.46
CA PRO A 125 -19.26 -17.30 -0.03
C PRO A 125 -17.97 -18.15 -0.08
N GLN A 126 -16.84 -17.53 -0.42
CA GLN A 126 -15.53 -18.19 -0.53
C GLN A 126 -15.01 -18.69 0.82
N ARG A 127 -15.21 -17.92 1.90
CA ARG A 127 -14.80 -18.29 3.26
C ARG A 127 -15.80 -19.29 3.86
N GLU A 128 -17.09 -19.04 3.71
CA GLU A 128 -18.14 -19.94 4.21
C GLU A 128 -18.05 -21.33 3.59
N ARG A 129 -17.67 -21.43 2.31
CA ARG A 129 -17.44 -22.72 1.65
C ARG A 129 -16.32 -23.51 2.32
N VAL A 130 -15.23 -22.86 2.72
CA VAL A 130 -14.13 -23.50 3.45
C VAL A 130 -14.60 -23.99 4.82
N LEU A 131 -15.33 -23.14 5.56
CA LEU A 131 -15.83 -23.47 6.90
C LEU A 131 -16.85 -24.62 6.89
N SER A 132 -17.51 -24.87 5.74
CA SER A 132 -18.45 -25.99 5.57
C SER A 132 -17.77 -27.34 5.31
N LEU A 133 -16.46 -27.36 5.05
CA LEU A 133 -15.73 -28.60 4.82
C LEU A 133 -15.61 -29.42 6.11
N PRO A 134 -15.61 -30.77 6.01
CA PRO A 134 -15.36 -31.61 7.16
C PRO A 134 -13.95 -31.36 7.72
N ALA A 135 -13.80 -31.43 9.03
CA ALA A 135 -12.48 -31.39 9.66
C ALA A 135 -11.63 -32.57 9.18
N VAL A 136 -10.35 -32.29 8.88
CA VAL A 136 -9.39 -33.29 8.39
C VAL A 136 -8.14 -33.28 9.25
N GLU A 137 -7.62 -34.46 9.54
CA GLU A 137 -6.25 -34.60 10.05
C GLU A 137 -5.27 -34.48 8.88
N VAL A 138 -4.24 -33.66 9.05
CA VAL A 138 -3.22 -33.47 8.02
C VAL A 138 -2.02 -34.37 8.32
N PRO A 139 -1.65 -35.30 7.42
CA PRO A 139 -0.51 -36.17 7.65
C PRO A 139 0.81 -35.42 7.43
N ASP A 140 1.89 -35.87 8.08
CA ASP A 140 3.26 -35.52 7.72
C ASP A 140 3.90 -36.72 7.02
N THR A 141 3.89 -36.67 5.69
CA THR A 141 4.34 -37.75 4.81
C THR A 141 5.76 -37.55 4.29
N ILE A 142 6.24 -36.30 4.25
CA ILE A 142 7.55 -35.93 3.71
C ILE A 142 8.27 -35.05 4.74
N ALA A 143 9.50 -35.42 5.09
CA ALA A 143 10.38 -34.54 5.86
C ALA A 143 10.92 -33.44 4.93
N VAL A 144 10.56 -32.18 5.21
CA VAL A 144 10.97 -31.02 4.40
C VAL A 144 12.03 -30.21 5.15
N THR A 145 13.23 -30.15 4.59
CA THR A 145 14.34 -29.34 5.13
C THR A 145 14.65 -28.21 4.17
N CYS A 146 14.51 -26.96 4.63
CA CYS A 146 14.94 -25.77 3.91
C CYS A 146 15.87 -24.97 4.85
N PRO A 147 17.16 -24.78 4.50
CA PRO A 147 18.08 -23.95 5.28
C PRO A 147 17.57 -22.50 5.40
N PRO A 148 18.08 -21.72 6.38
CA PRO A 148 17.74 -20.30 6.50
C PRO A 148 17.88 -19.58 5.16
N VAL A 149 16.81 -18.90 4.77
CA VAL A 149 16.71 -18.19 3.50
C VAL A 149 17.34 -16.80 3.64
N PRO A 150 17.96 -16.24 2.60
CA PRO A 150 18.46 -14.87 2.64
C PRO A 150 17.38 -13.86 3.11
N ASP A 151 17.70 -13.12 4.17
CA ASP A 151 16.93 -11.96 4.62
C ASP A 151 17.70 -10.69 4.29
N ALA A 152 17.01 -9.76 3.62
CA ALA A 152 17.56 -8.50 3.16
C ALA A 152 17.17 -7.32 4.07
N GLY A 153 16.66 -7.62 5.27
CA GLY A 153 16.33 -6.64 6.31
C GLY A 153 14.93 -6.06 6.20
N GLY A 154 14.11 -6.57 5.28
CA GLY A 154 12.68 -6.25 5.17
C GLY A 154 12.35 -4.84 4.73
N CYS A 155 13.29 -3.99 4.32
CA CYS A 155 12.97 -2.63 3.87
C CYS A 155 13.87 -2.19 2.71
N ALA A 156 13.23 -1.59 1.69
CA ALA A 156 13.91 -0.99 0.55
C ALA A 156 13.68 0.53 0.46
N CYS A 157 13.34 1.18 1.58
CA CYS A 157 13.21 2.63 1.68
C CYS A 157 14.52 3.34 2.05
N GLY A 158 15.66 2.65 1.99
CA GLY A 158 16.95 3.21 2.41
C GLY A 158 16.96 3.60 3.90
N ARG A 159 17.47 4.81 4.20
CA ARG A 159 17.62 5.31 5.58
C ARG A 159 16.31 5.64 6.29
N GLU A 160 15.25 5.90 5.54
CA GLU A 160 13.92 6.18 6.11
C GLU A 160 13.42 5.01 6.97
N ARG A 161 13.86 3.77 6.69
CA ARG A 161 13.49 2.50 7.36
C ARG A 161 12.11 2.55 8.04
N CYS A 162 11.07 2.15 7.31
CA CYS A 162 9.73 1.95 7.86
C CYS A 162 9.80 0.96 9.05
N ALA A 163 9.54 1.42 10.27
CA ALA A 163 9.72 0.63 11.50
C ALA A 163 8.37 0.21 12.12
N GLY A 164 7.28 0.16 11.36
CA GLY A 164 5.96 -0.14 11.95
C GLY A 164 4.75 0.07 11.05
N ASN A 165 4.84 -0.27 9.76
CA ASN A 165 3.76 -0.02 8.81
C ASN A 165 2.88 -1.24 8.53
N TYR A 166 2.64 -2.12 9.51
CA TYR A 166 1.87 -3.36 9.32
C TYR A 166 0.37 -3.08 9.22
N GLY A 167 -0.03 -2.28 8.23
CA GLY A 167 -1.35 -1.70 8.11
C GLY A 167 -2.31 -2.45 7.20
N TRP A 168 -2.06 -3.71 6.84
CA TRP A 168 -3.02 -4.45 6.03
C TRP A 168 -4.29 -4.76 6.81
N ASP A 169 -5.42 -4.64 6.14
CA ASP A 169 -6.76 -5.00 6.63
C ASP A 169 -7.59 -5.66 5.53
N GLY A 170 -6.91 -6.30 4.60
CA GLY A 170 -7.57 -6.97 3.50
C GLY A 170 -6.59 -7.32 2.41
N MET A 171 -7.10 -8.10 1.47
CA MET A 171 -6.49 -8.26 0.16
C MET A 171 -6.45 -6.93 -0.58
N HIS A 172 -5.55 -6.85 -1.54
CA HIS A 172 -5.45 -5.72 -2.44
C HIS A 172 -6.82 -5.43 -3.09
N PRO A 173 -7.29 -4.17 -3.09
CA PRO A 173 -8.63 -3.82 -3.57
C PRO A 173 -8.87 -4.20 -5.03
N ASP A 174 -7.82 -4.16 -5.85
CA ASP A 174 -7.88 -4.55 -7.27
C ASP A 174 -7.75 -6.07 -7.50
N LEU A 175 -7.53 -6.89 -6.47
CA LEU A 175 -7.48 -8.35 -6.62
C LEU A 175 -8.88 -8.91 -6.91
N CYS A 176 -9.03 -9.59 -8.05
CA CYS A 176 -10.30 -10.16 -8.47
C CYS A 176 -10.59 -11.47 -7.74
N ILE A 177 -11.57 -11.43 -6.83
CA ILE A 177 -12.12 -12.61 -6.14
C ILE A 177 -13.21 -13.24 -7.01
N GLY A 178 -12.98 -14.46 -7.47
CA GLY A 178 -13.94 -15.24 -8.25
C GLY A 178 -15.06 -15.84 -7.39
N PRO A 179 -16.25 -16.09 -7.94
CA PRO A 179 -17.37 -16.69 -7.20
C PRO A 179 -17.06 -18.11 -6.70
N ASP A 180 -16.21 -18.85 -7.41
CA ASP A 180 -15.84 -20.24 -7.13
C ASP A 180 -14.49 -20.39 -6.41
N ASP A 181 -13.85 -19.27 -6.07
CA ASP A 181 -12.59 -19.27 -5.30
C ASP A 181 -12.81 -19.72 -3.87
N TRP A 182 -11.75 -20.18 -3.23
CA TRP A 182 -11.75 -20.60 -1.83
C TRP A 182 -10.91 -19.66 -1.00
N MET A 183 -11.27 -19.48 0.27
CA MET A 183 -10.52 -18.60 1.18
C MET A 183 -10.04 -19.31 2.47
N PRO A 184 -9.07 -20.23 2.36
CA PRO A 184 -8.52 -20.92 3.52
C PRO A 184 -7.41 -20.10 4.21
N ASP A 185 -7.16 -20.43 5.46
CA ASP A 185 -6.12 -19.84 6.32
C ASP A 185 -5.29 -20.90 7.06
N THR A 186 -5.87 -22.06 7.36
CA THR A 186 -5.11 -23.11 8.05
C THR A 186 -4.57 -24.18 7.12
N ARG A 187 -3.50 -24.87 7.55
CA ARG A 187 -2.98 -26.07 6.87
C ARG A 187 -4.09 -27.10 6.63
N ALA A 188 -4.96 -27.31 7.63
CA ALA A 188 -6.05 -28.27 7.57
C ALA A 188 -7.12 -27.86 6.57
N GLU A 189 -7.46 -26.57 6.49
CA GLU A 189 -8.42 -26.06 5.51
C GLU A 189 -7.91 -26.24 4.07
N VAL A 190 -6.65 -25.88 3.79
CA VAL A 190 -6.05 -26.10 2.47
C VAL A 190 -6.02 -27.60 2.14
N TYR A 191 -5.66 -28.45 3.10
CA TYR A 191 -5.64 -29.89 2.91
C TYR A 191 -7.04 -30.47 2.65
N ALA A 192 -8.08 -29.98 3.34
CA ALA A 192 -9.46 -30.38 3.12
C ALA A 192 -9.92 -30.07 1.69
N ILE A 193 -9.60 -28.87 1.18
CA ILE A 193 -9.86 -28.50 -0.22
C ILE A 193 -9.12 -29.45 -1.16
N CYS A 194 -7.84 -29.77 -0.85
CA CYS A 194 -7.06 -30.72 -1.64
C CYS A 194 -7.71 -32.11 -1.66
N GLN A 195 -8.28 -32.59 -0.56
CA GLN A 195 -8.99 -33.87 -0.53
C GLN A 195 -10.28 -33.81 -1.35
N GLU A 196 -11.11 -32.78 -1.16
CA GLU A 196 -12.40 -32.65 -1.83
C GLU A 196 -12.25 -32.51 -3.35
N ARG A 197 -11.33 -31.65 -3.79
CA ARG A 197 -11.02 -31.44 -5.22
C ARG A 197 -10.02 -32.45 -5.76
N ARG A 198 -9.52 -33.35 -4.90
CA ARG A 198 -8.49 -34.34 -5.21
C ARG A 198 -7.21 -33.69 -5.76
N LEU A 199 -6.84 -32.50 -5.31
CA LEU A 199 -5.64 -31.82 -5.81
C LEU A 199 -4.39 -32.64 -5.52
N THR A 200 -3.47 -32.66 -6.47
CA THR A 200 -2.14 -33.29 -6.33
C THR A 200 -1.03 -32.25 -6.38
N HIS A 201 -1.28 -31.11 -7.04
CA HIS A 201 -0.32 -30.03 -7.24
C HIS A 201 -0.84 -28.72 -6.67
N LEU A 202 0.08 -27.92 -6.14
CA LEU A 202 -0.17 -26.57 -5.65
C LEU A 202 0.86 -25.61 -6.27
N ILE A 203 0.39 -24.65 -7.05
CA ILE A 203 1.19 -23.57 -7.62
C ILE A 203 1.03 -22.34 -6.72
N TYR A 204 2.13 -21.90 -6.11
CA TYR A 204 2.17 -20.76 -5.19
C TYR A 204 2.45 -19.47 -5.94
N VAL A 205 1.61 -18.46 -5.67
CA VAL A 205 1.78 -17.06 -6.04
C VAL A 205 1.61 -16.20 -4.79
N GLY A 206 2.04 -14.93 -4.84
CA GLY A 206 1.83 -13.96 -3.77
C GLY A 206 3.10 -13.62 -2.99
N PHE A 207 2.94 -13.15 -1.75
CA PHE A 207 3.99 -12.42 -1.05
C PHE A 207 4.09 -12.76 0.44
N HIS A 208 5.23 -12.56 1.12
CA HIS A 208 6.56 -12.46 0.54
C HIS A 208 7.24 -13.83 0.54
N THR A 209 7.99 -14.13 -0.53
CA THR A 209 8.46 -15.48 -0.90
C THR A 209 9.05 -16.27 0.27
N GLN A 210 10.02 -15.70 0.99
CA GLN A 210 10.75 -16.38 2.06
C GLN A 210 10.05 -16.37 3.42
N VAL A 211 8.92 -15.68 3.56
CA VAL A 211 8.21 -15.55 4.83
C VAL A 211 6.87 -16.25 4.77
N CYS A 212 5.88 -15.66 4.10
CA CYS A 212 4.53 -16.19 4.07
C CYS A 212 4.44 -17.46 3.23
N LEU A 213 4.97 -17.43 2.01
CA LEU A 213 4.95 -18.58 1.11
C LEU A 213 5.79 -19.74 1.66
N LEU A 214 6.84 -19.47 2.43
CA LEU A 214 7.64 -20.52 3.07
C LEU A 214 6.96 -21.10 4.31
N GLY A 215 6.63 -20.22 5.26
CA GLY A 215 6.60 -20.55 6.68
C GLY A 215 5.21 -20.59 7.32
N LYS A 216 4.20 -19.97 6.68
CA LYS A 216 2.84 -19.96 7.22
C LYS A 216 2.18 -21.36 7.13
N PRO A 217 1.09 -21.62 7.89
CA PRO A 217 0.43 -22.93 7.90
C PRO A 217 -0.02 -23.43 6.52
N MET A 218 -0.42 -22.52 5.63
CA MET A 218 -0.77 -22.82 4.22
C MET A 218 0.43 -22.81 3.26
N GLY A 219 1.63 -22.47 3.75
CA GLY A 219 2.83 -22.28 2.94
C GLY A 219 3.40 -23.56 2.35
N LEU A 220 4.35 -23.39 1.42
CA LEU A 220 5.07 -24.43 0.68
C LEU A 220 5.60 -25.54 1.59
N ARG A 221 6.24 -25.19 2.72
CA ARG A 221 6.84 -26.17 3.62
C ARG A 221 5.79 -27.11 4.22
N ALA A 222 4.67 -26.54 4.69
CA ALA A 222 3.61 -27.28 5.37
C ALA A 222 2.79 -28.15 4.42
N MET A 223 2.49 -27.66 3.22
CA MET A 223 1.76 -28.46 2.24
C MET A 223 2.64 -29.51 1.55
N LYS A 224 3.94 -29.22 1.37
CA LYS A 224 4.90 -30.23 0.90
C LYS A 224 5.08 -31.36 1.93
N SER A 225 5.13 -31.06 3.23
CA SER A 225 5.19 -32.13 4.25
C SER A 225 3.90 -32.96 4.27
N ALA A 226 2.76 -32.37 3.90
CA ALA A 226 1.50 -33.09 3.68
C ALA A 226 1.43 -33.94 2.41
N GLY A 227 2.51 -33.98 1.61
CA GLY A 227 2.62 -34.85 0.43
C GLY A 227 2.15 -34.24 -0.89
N LEU A 228 1.83 -32.94 -0.91
CA LEU A 228 1.42 -32.24 -2.13
C LEU A 228 2.65 -31.84 -2.96
N GLN A 229 2.52 -31.92 -4.29
CA GLN A 229 3.52 -31.40 -5.21
C GLN A 229 3.43 -29.87 -5.25
N CYS A 230 4.35 -29.22 -4.52
CA CYS A 230 4.36 -27.78 -4.38
C CYS A 230 5.33 -27.14 -5.38
N VAL A 231 4.87 -26.13 -6.09
CA VAL A 231 5.60 -25.41 -7.15
C VAL A 231 5.50 -23.91 -6.87
N LEU A 232 6.60 -23.16 -7.00
CA LEU A 232 6.58 -21.70 -6.91
C LEU A 232 6.50 -21.07 -8.31
N ALA A 233 5.54 -20.17 -8.55
CA ALA A 233 5.54 -19.34 -9.76
C ALA A 233 6.51 -18.15 -9.55
N ARG A 234 7.72 -18.26 -10.10
CA ARG A 234 8.81 -17.30 -9.84
C ARG A 234 8.57 -15.90 -10.42
N ASP A 235 7.68 -15.80 -11.40
CA ASP A 235 7.22 -14.56 -12.03
C ASP A 235 6.02 -13.92 -11.31
N MET A 236 5.55 -14.53 -10.21
CA MET A 236 4.34 -14.15 -9.47
C MET A 236 4.59 -13.99 -7.97
N THR A 237 5.82 -13.66 -7.59
CA THR A 237 6.25 -13.57 -6.19
C THR A 237 7.27 -12.45 -5.99
N ASP A 238 7.33 -11.92 -4.77
CA ASP A 238 8.31 -10.91 -4.35
C ASP A 238 8.87 -11.27 -2.97
N ALA A 239 10.18 -11.18 -2.79
CA ALA A 239 10.82 -11.43 -1.50
C ALA A 239 10.64 -10.23 -0.55
N HIS A 240 10.88 -10.41 0.76
CA HIS A 240 11.13 -9.27 1.65
C HIS A 240 12.22 -8.40 1.01
N PRO A 241 11.95 -7.11 0.77
CA PRO A 241 12.88 -6.33 -0.01
C PRO A 241 14.07 -5.93 0.84
N GLY A 242 15.21 -5.77 0.21
CA GLY A 242 16.34 -5.00 0.73
C GLY A 242 16.93 -4.16 -0.38
N TYR A 243 17.68 -3.14 0.00
CA TYR A 243 18.20 -2.17 -0.95
C TYR A 243 19.52 -1.59 -0.48
N ASP A 244 20.56 -1.89 -1.24
CA ASP A 244 21.91 -1.34 -1.08
C ASP A 244 22.49 -1.07 -2.48
N PRO A 245 22.09 0.05 -3.11
CA PRO A 245 22.46 0.36 -4.48
C PRO A 245 23.97 0.59 -4.65
N ALA A 246 24.68 0.97 -3.58
CA ALA A 246 26.13 1.12 -3.61
C ALA A 246 26.86 -0.22 -3.89
N ARG A 247 26.23 -1.34 -3.55
CA ARG A 247 26.70 -2.71 -3.85
C ARG A 247 25.97 -3.35 -5.04
N GLY A 248 25.13 -2.59 -5.74
CA GLY A 248 24.27 -3.11 -6.81
C GLY A 248 23.17 -4.06 -6.31
N PHE A 249 22.85 -4.02 -5.01
CA PHE A 249 21.86 -4.91 -4.41
C PHE A 249 20.47 -4.27 -4.44
N THR A 250 19.56 -4.89 -5.18
CA THR A 250 18.18 -4.39 -5.41
C THR A 250 17.13 -5.37 -4.89
N PRO A 251 15.87 -4.92 -4.70
CA PRO A 251 14.78 -5.81 -4.31
C PRO A 251 14.54 -6.96 -5.30
N ASP A 252 14.72 -6.71 -6.61
CA ASP A 252 14.59 -7.74 -7.64
C ASP A 252 15.72 -8.77 -7.58
N LEU A 253 16.97 -8.32 -7.36
CA LEU A 253 18.10 -9.24 -7.15
C LEU A 253 17.87 -10.12 -5.91
N ASN A 254 17.36 -9.54 -4.82
CA ASN A 254 17.03 -10.33 -3.63
C ASN A 254 15.94 -11.37 -3.91
N THR A 255 14.91 -10.98 -4.67
CA THR A 255 13.84 -11.91 -5.08
C THR A 255 14.39 -13.05 -5.91
N GLU A 256 15.27 -12.77 -6.88
CA GLU A 256 15.97 -13.79 -7.65
C GLU A 256 16.76 -14.74 -6.73
N GLN A 257 17.59 -14.22 -5.82
CA GLN A 257 18.39 -15.04 -4.90
C GLN A 257 17.52 -15.92 -3.98
N VAL A 258 16.36 -15.42 -3.53
CA VAL A 258 15.41 -16.21 -2.74
C VAL A 258 14.75 -17.31 -3.58
N VAL A 259 14.40 -17.02 -4.83
CA VAL A 259 13.88 -18.03 -5.77
C VAL A 259 14.94 -19.11 -6.02
N GLU A 260 16.20 -18.74 -6.25
CA GLU A 260 17.29 -19.69 -6.41
C GLU A 260 17.49 -20.58 -5.18
N HIS A 261 17.33 -20.02 -3.97
CA HIS A 261 17.36 -20.78 -2.72
C HIS A 261 16.24 -21.81 -2.66
N PHE A 262 15.02 -21.46 -3.10
CA PHE A 262 13.90 -22.39 -3.13
C PHE A 262 14.12 -23.51 -4.13
N GLU A 263 14.67 -23.19 -5.30
CA GLU A 263 15.00 -24.17 -6.34
C GLU A 263 16.04 -25.20 -5.88
N LYS A 264 16.92 -24.83 -4.95
CA LYS A 264 17.90 -25.74 -4.34
C LYS A 264 17.31 -26.61 -3.24
N TYR A 265 16.49 -26.02 -2.36
CA TYR A 265 16.21 -26.65 -1.07
C TYR A 265 14.74 -26.92 -0.78
N LEU A 266 13.80 -26.30 -1.50
CA LEU A 266 12.39 -26.33 -1.12
C LEU A 266 11.48 -26.90 -2.19
N ALA A 267 11.43 -26.30 -3.38
CA ALA A 267 10.42 -26.61 -4.39
C ALA A 267 10.92 -26.26 -5.79
N PRO A 268 10.48 -26.99 -6.83
CA PRO A 268 10.66 -26.53 -8.20
C PRO A 268 9.92 -25.21 -8.44
N THR A 269 10.38 -24.45 -9.42
CA THR A 269 9.71 -23.23 -9.89
C THR A 269 9.19 -23.37 -11.31
N ILE A 270 8.25 -22.53 -11.68
CA ILE A 270 7.79 -22.33 -13.05
C ILE A 270 7.78 -20.84 -13.38
N HIS A 271 7.77 -20.51 -14.67
CA HIS A 271 7.36 -19.20 -15.14
C HIS A 271 5.89 -19.29 -15.59
N LEU A 272 4.95 -19.00 -14.70
CA LEU A 272 3.53 -19.28 -14.89
C LEU A 272 2.97 -18.58 -16.12
N GLN A 273 3.37 -17.34 -16.41
CA GLN A 273 2.98 -16.66 -17.65
C GLN A 273 3.39 -17.46 -18.90
N ASN A 274 4.56 -18.10 -18.90
CA ASN A 274 5.04 -18.84 -20.08
C ASN A 274 4.24 -20.13 -20.24
N GLU A 275 3.95 -20.83 -19.13
CA GLU A 275 3.11 -22.03 -19.16
C GLU A 275 1.70 -21.71 -19.68
N LEU A 276 1.10 -20.60 -19.25
CA LEU A 276 -0.20 -20.13 -19.74
C LEU A 276 -0.13 -19.62 -21.20
N GLY A 277 0.99 -19.04 -21.60
CA GLY A 277 1.24 -18.59 -22.97
C GLY A 277 1.35 -19.74 -23.97
N LYS A 278 1.99 -20.87 -23.59
CA LYS A 278 2.04 -22.10 -24.40
C LYS A 278 0.63 -22.63 -24.75
N LEU A 279 -0.35 -22.34 -23.89
CA LEU A 279 -1.75 -22.73 -24.08
C LEU A 279 -2.57 -21.71 -24.88
N GLY A 280 -1.99 -20.56 -25.25
CA GLY A 280 -2.68 -19.47 -25.93
C GLY A 280 -3.69 -18.72 -25.04
N ILE A 281 -3.66 -18.95 -23.73
CA ILE A 281 -4.57 -18.32 -22.76
C ILE A 281 -4.03 -16.96 -22.35
N TRP A 282 -2.71 -16.88 -22.13
CA TRP A 282 -2.05 -15.61 -21.84
C TRP A 282 -1.84 -14.82 -23.12
N LYS A 283 -2.43 -13.61 -23.20
CA LYS A 283 -2.29 -12.76 -24.38
C LYS A 283 -0.89 -12.17 -24.47
N ALA A 284 -0.26 -12.28 -25.65
CA ALA A 284 1.10 -11.79 -25.87
C ALA A 284 1.22 -10.25 -25.81
N ASP A 285 0.11 -9.53 -26.02
CA ASP A 285 0.01 -8.07 -25.93
C ASP A 285 -0.48 -7.58 -24.57
N PHE A 286 -0.54 -8.47 -23.55
CA PHE A 286 -0.90 -8.09 -22.19
C PHE A 286 0.14 -7.12 -21.59
N ILE A 287 -0.31 -5.92 -21.25
CA ILE A 287 0.48 -4.89 -20.56
C ILE A 287 -0.02 -4.81 -19.11
N GLY A 288 0.55 -5.64 -18.24
CA GLY A 288 0.18 -5.68 -16.82
C GLY A 288 1.28 -5.26 -15.85
N ASP A 289 2.56 -5.40 -16.23
CA ASP A 289 3.67 -5.09 -15.33
C ASP A 289 4.02 -3.62 -15.35
N SER A 290 4.27 -3.08 -14.17
CA SER A 290 4.80 -1.75 -13.95
C SER A 290 6.33 -1.75 -13.96
N VAL A 291 6.94 -0.62 -14.38
CA VAL A 291 8.36 -0.38 -14.07
C VAL A 291 8.48 -0.20 -12.57
N ARG A 292 9.24 -1.07 -11.90
CA ARG A 292 9.40 -1.03 -10.45
C ARG A 292 10.41 0.03 -10.07
N ILE A 293 10.11 0.76 -9.00
CA ILE A 293 10.94 1.85 -8.47
C ILE A 293 11.42 1.46 -7.07
N ALA A 294 12.70 1.68 -6.76
CA ALA A 294 13.23 1.50 -5.41
C ALA A 294 14.18 2.65 -5.04
N PRO A 295 13.93 3.37 -3.92
CA PRO A 295 12.73 3.31 -3.07
C PRO A 295 11.48 3.84 -3.79
N TRP A 296 10.29 3.35 -3.42
CA TRP A 296 9.04 3.71 -4.10
C TRP A 296 8.18 4.65 -3.25
N GLY A 297 8.36 5.96 -3.44
CA GLY A 297 7.48 6.98 -2.88
C GLY A 297 6.25 7.23 -3.75
N THR A 298 5.10 7.53 -3.15
CA THR A 298 3.88 7.94 -3.85
C THR A 298 3.40 9.29 -3.33
N ASP A 299 2.38 9.88 -3.93
CA ASP A 299 1.82 11.17 -3.46
C ASP A 299 1.25 11.06 -2.05
N GLN A 300 0.66 9.90 -1.75
CA GLN A 300 0.12 9.57 -0.45
C GLN A 300 1.18 9.08 0.54
N ARG A 301 2.34 8.63 0.07
CA ARG A 301 3.45 8.12 0.89
C ARG A 301 4.79 8.56 0.28
N PRO A 302 5.09 9.87 0.24
CA PRO A 302 6.26 10.39 -0.45
C PRO A 302 7.54 9.82 0.15
N HIS A 303 8.59 9.66 -0.65
CA HIS A 303 9.91 9.34 -0.14
C HIS A 303 10.62 10.62 0.31
N LEU A 304 10.67 10.84 1.63
CA LEU A 304 11.33 11.99 2.22
C LEU A 304 12.82 11.69 2.39
N PHE A 305 13.67 12.64 2.01
CA PHE A 305 15.13 12.49 2.12
C PHE A 305 15.82 13.80 2.50
N GLU A 306 16.91 13.69 3.26
CA GLU A 306 17.76 14.81 3.67
C GLU A 306 19.03 14.88 2.81
N GLU A 307 19.66 13.73 2.64
CA GLU A 307 20.81 13.50 1.75
C GLU A 307 20.34 12.90 0.43
N ASP A 308 21.13 13.10 -0.63
CA ASP A 308 20.87 12.56 -1.96
C ASP A 308 20.44 11.09 -1.92
N VAL A 309 19.34 10.79 -2.62
CA VAL A 309 18.81 9.43 -2.71
C VAL A 309 19.18 8.80 -4.05
N VAL A 310 19.60 7.55 -3.99
CA VAL A 310 19.82 6.71 -5.17
C VAL A 310 18.56 5.93 -5.47
N VAL A 311 18.05 6.03 -6.70
CA VAL A 311 16.83 5.38 -7.17
C VAL A 311 17.13 4.44 -8.32
N THR A 312 16.70 3.19 -8.20
CA THR A 312 16.81 2.20 -9.27
C THR A 312 15.46 1.90 -9.90
N LEU A 313 15.46 1.72 -11.22
CA LEU A 313 14.32 1.25 -12.00
C LEU A 313 14.57 -0.17 -12.49
N SER A 314 13.52 -0.99 -12.54
CA SER A 314 13.60 -2.35 -13.08
C SER A 314 12.31 -2.76 -13.79
N ALA A 315 12.44 -3.59 -14.81
CA ALA A 315 11.34 -4.23 -15.52
C ALA A 315 11.74 -5.69 -15.81
N PRO A 316 11.80 -6.55 -14.76
CA PRO A 316 12.46 -7.86 -14.85
C PRO A 316 11.82 -8.81 -15.87
N LEU A 317 10.55 -8.62 -16.19
CA LEU A 317 9.80 -9.44 -17.15
C LEU A 317 9.76 -8.83 -18.55
N GLN A 318 10.35 -7.64 -18.72
CA GLN A 318 10.53 -6.94 -19.99
C GLN A 318 12.03 -6.64 -20.20
N SER A 319 12.89 -7.63 -19.98
CA SER A 319 14.36 -7.47 -20.02
C SER A 319 14.90 -6.92 -21.35
N ASP A 320 14.18 -7.16 -22.46
CA ASP A 320 14.56 -6.68 -23.80
C ASP A 320 14.09 -5.24 -24.08
N ALA A 321 13.24 -4.67 -23.21
CA ALA A 321 12.69 -3.33 -23.37
C ALA A 321 13.63 -2.26 -22.79
N GLY A 322 13.62 -1.06 -23.39
CA GLY A 322 14.26 0.11 -22.81
C GLY A 322 13.33 0.80 -21.82
N ILE A 323 13.76 1.02 -20.58
CA ILE A 323 13.03 1.85 -19.62
C ILE A 323 13.31 3.32 -19.96
N HIS A 324 12.26 4.11 -20.18
CA HIS A 324 12.31 5.56 -20.37
C HIS A 324 11.68 6.27 -19.18
N TYR A 325 12.18 7.46 -18.84
CA TYR A 325 11.72 8.19 -17.66
C TYR A 325 11.74 9.72 -17.82
N THR A 326 10.98 10.40 -16.97
CA THR A 326 10.92 11.85 -16.80
C THR A 326 11.05 12.17 -15.31
N LEU A 327 11.51 13.39 -14.97
CA LEU A 327 11.77 13.82 -13.58
C LEU A 327 10.87 14.98 -13.12
N ASP A 328 10.00 15.46 -14.00
CA ASP A 328 9.09 16.59 -13.80
C ASP A 328 7.61 16.17 -13.68
N GLY A 329 7.31 14.88 -13.70
CA GLY A 329 5.95 14.34 -13.66
C GLY A 329 5.22 14.29 -15.01
N SER A 330 5.88 14.61 -16.12
CA SER A 330 5.34 14.38 -17.47
C SER A 330 5.37 12.88 -17.84
N ALA A 331 4.48 12.42 -18.74
CA ALA A 331 4.48 11.01 -19.16
C ALA A 331 5.74 10.72 -20.01
N PRO A 332 6.47 9.61 -19.78
CA PRO A 332 7.61 9.24 -20.60
C PRO A 332 7.15 8.70 -21.96
N ASP A 333 7.96 8.98 -22.98
CA ASP A 333 7.83 8.42 -24.32
C ASP A 333 9.20 7.97 -24.86
N THR A 334 9.25 7.52 -26.11
CA THR A 334 10.48 7.05 -26.74
C THR A 334 11.54 8.14 -26.95
N SER A 335 11.18 9.42 -26.84
CA SER A 335 12.10 10.56 -26.90
C SER A 335 12.68 10.93 -25.53
N SER A 336 12.03 10.48 -24.45
CA SER A 336 12.49 10.69 -23.08
C SER A 336 13.82 9.96 -22.80
N PRO A 337 14.63 10.42 -21.83
CA PRO A 337 15.86 9.74 -21.46
C PRO A 337 15.67 8.25 -21.16
N ARG A 338 16.57 7.42 -21.69
CA ARG A 338 16.62 5.98 -21.40
C ARG A 338 17.40 5.74 -20.11
N TYR A 339 16.84 4.94 -19.21
CA TYR A 339 17.49 4.49 -17.98
C TYR A 339 18.59 3.47 -18.30
N SER A 340 19.82 3.76 -17.84
CA SER A 340 21.00 2.91 -18.02
C SER A 340 21.81 2.70 -16.73
N SER A 341 21.57 3.51 -15.71
CA SER A 341 22.27 3.49 -14.42
C SER A 341 21.37 4.07 -13.33
N PRO A 342 21.62 3.77 -12.04
CA PRO A 342 20.85 4.36 -10.95
C PRO A 342 20.78 5.89 -11.03
N LEU A 343 19.62 6.44 -10.68
CA LEU A 343 19.35 7.88 -10.67
C LEU A 343 19.73 8.47 -9.31
N HIS A 344 20.21 9.71 -9.29
CA HIS A 344 20.57 10.44 -8.07
C HIS A 344 19.70 11.68 -7.95
N PHE A 345 18.91 11.77 -6.87
CA PHE A 345 18.07 12.94 -6.62
C PHE A 345 18.63 13.76 -5.47
N ALA A 346 19.08 14.97 -5.79
CA ALA A 346 19.52 15.99 -4.85
C ALA A 346 18.45 17.06 -4.56
N ALA A 347 17.28 16.95 -5.19
CA ALA A 347 16.15 17.86 -5.04
C ALA A 347 14.82 17.10 -5.19
N SER A 348 13.74 17.69 -4.69
CA SER A 348 12.38 17.13 -4.86
C SER A 348 12.11 16.84 -6.33
N THR A 349 11.64 15.62 -6.61
CA THR A 349 11.57 15.05 -7.97
C THR A 349 10.28 14.28 -8.14
N ARG A 350 9.63 14.44 -9.30
CA ARG A 350 8.46 13.67 -9.72
C ARG A 350 8.86 12.74 -10.86
N LEU A 351 9.20 11.51 -10.51
CA LEU A 351 9.62 10.49 -11.46
C LEU A 351 8.39 9.87 -12.13
N ARG A 352 8.39 9.74 -13.45
CA ARG A 352 7.52 8.79 -14.17
C ARG A 352 8.35 7.92 -15.09
N SER A 353 7.96 6.67 -15.27
CA SER A 353 8.72 5.69 -16.06
C SER A 353 7.82 4.67 -16.76
N ALA A 354 8.25 4.21 -17.93
CA ALA A 354 7.61 3.13 -18.69
C ALA A 354 8.66 2.41 -19.56
N ALA A 355 8.43 1.13 -19.87
CA ALA A 355 9.29 0.33 -20.72
C ALA A 355 8.75 0.29 -22.16
N PHE A 356 9.66 0.44 -23.13
CA PHE A 356 9.36 0.45 -24.56
C PHE A 356 10.18 -0.59 -25.30
N LEU A 357 9.53 -1.39 -26.14
CA LEU A 357 10.17 -2.35 -27.03
C LEU A 357 9.81 -1.97 -28.48
N ARG A 358 10.84 -1.67 -29.30
CA ARG A 358 10.67 -1.28 -30.71
C ARG A 358 9.67 -0.13 -30.91
N GLY A 359 9.68 0.83 -29.98
CA GLY A 359 8.83 2.02 -30.01
C GLY A 359 7.41 1.81 -29.46
N GLN A 360 7.03 0.59 -29.07
CA GLN A 360 5.75 0.31 -28.42
C GLN A 360 5.94 0.22 -26.90
N GLN A 361 5.03 0.83 -26.14
CA GLN A 361 5.00 0.67 -24.69
C GLN A 361 4.61 -0.78 -24.33
N VAL A 362 5.40 -1.42 -23.47
CA VAL A 362 5.22 -2.82 -23.05
C VAL A 362 5.11 -2.99 -21.54
N SER A 363 5.10 -1.89 -20.79
CA SER A 363 4.79 -1.88 -19.36
C SER A 363 3.67 -0.88 -19.07
N ARG A 364 3.00 -1.05 -17.94
CA ARG A 364 2.25 0.04 -17.31
C ARG A 364 3.23 1.13 -16.93
N GLU A 365 2.74 2.36 -16.98
CA GLU A 365 3.49 3.50 -16.50
C GLU A 365 3.54 3.49 -14.96
N SER A 366 4.62 4.01 -14.39
CA SER A 366 4.85 4.01 -12.94
C SER A 366 5.36 5.37 -12.49
N GLY A 367 4.80 5.89 -11.39
CA GLY A 367 5.14 7.16 -10.79
C GLY A 367 5.87 7.01 -9.46
N GLY A 368 6.77 7.95 -9.17
CA GLY A 368 7.50 8.06 -7.92
C GLY A 368 7.58 9.50 -7.41
N THR A 369 7.26 9.72 -6.14
CA THR A 369 7.30 11.05 -5.50
C THR A 369 8.38 11.11 -4.44
N PHE A 370 9.36 11.97 -4.69
CA PHE A 370 10.55 12.16 -3.85
C PHE A 370 10.58 13.61 -3.38
N VAL A 371 10.66 13.83 -2.07
CA VAL A 371 10.62 15.17 -1.49
C VAL A 371 11.84 15.39 -0.63
N ARG A 372 12.64 16.40 -0.98
CA ARG A 372 13.81 16.80 -0.20
C ARG A 372 13.36 17.64 0.98
N LEU A 373 13.82 17.28 2.16
CA LEU A 373 13.61 18.06 3.38
C LEU A 373 14.46 19.33 3.35
N GLY A 374 13.88 20.44 3.83
CA GLY A 374 14.61 21.68 4.06
C GLY A 374 15.69 21.53 5.13
N ALA A 375 16.48 22.59 5.33
CA ALA A 375 17.42 22.64 6.46
C ALA A 375 16.66 22.50 7.79
N MET A 376 17.32 21.92 8.81
CA MET A 376 16.76 21.93 10.16
C MET A 376 16.56 23.39 10.59
N PRO A 377 15.35 23.80 11.00
CA PRO A 377 15.15 25.15 11.49
C PRO A 377 15.87 25.37 12.81
N GLU A 378 16.12 26.63 13.14
CA GLU A 378 16.57 27.04 14.47
C GLU A 378 15.46 26.83 15.52
N THR A 379 15.83 26.82 16.80
CA THR A 379 14.86 26.80 17.90
C THR A 379 14.15 28.15 17.97
N PRO A 380 12.82 28.21 18.11
CA PRO A 380 12.13 29.48 18.26
C PRO A 380 12.51 30.16 19.58
N ASP A 381 12.56 31.49 19.57
CA ASP A 381 12.74 32.32 20.76
C ASP A 381 11.44 32.42 21.57
N VAL A 382 10.30 32.37 20.87
CA VAL A 382 8.96 32.38 21.46
C VAL A 382 8.20 31.15 20.98
N HIS A 383 7.91 30.22 21.89
CA HIS A 383 7.17 29.00 21.54
C HIS A 383 5.66 29.27 21.47
N LEU A 384 4.96 28.55 20.60
CA LEU A 384 3.50 28.67 20.46
C LEU A 384 2.74 28.29 21.73
N GLY A 385 3.28 27.40 22.57
CA GLY A 385 2.67 27.05 23.86
C GLY A 385 2.62 28.23 24.83
N ASP A 386 3.60 29.14 24.75
CA ASP A 386 3.65 30.33 25.61
C ASP A 386 2.67 31.44 25.17
N LEU A 387 1.93 31.23 24.07
CA LEU A 387 1.05 32.21 23.45
C LEU A 387 -0.41 31.77 23.51
N GLU A 388 -1.31 32.72 23.78
CA GLU A 388 -2.75 32.47 23.68
C GLU A 388 -3.18 32.52 22.20
N PRO A 389 -3.76 31.44 21.64
CA PRO A 389 -4.26 31.47 20.28
C PRO A 389 -5.47 32.40 20.17
N THR A 390 -5.45 33.29 19.18
CA THR A 390 -6.62 34.13 18.83
C THR A 390 -7.80 33.29 18.33
N ARG A 391 -7.52 32.10 17.82
CA ARG A 391 -8.49 31.09 17.44
C ARG A 391 -7.87 29.70 17.54
N SER A 392 -8.60 28.75 18.10
CA SER A 392 -8.26 27.33 18.03
C SER A 392 -9.50 26.53 17.66
N VAL A 393 -9.37 25.68 16.63
CA VAL A 393 -10.40 24.71 16.22
C VAL A 393 -9.72 23.36 15.99
N GLY A 394 -10.31 22.30 16.53
CA GLY A 394 -9.89 20.92 16.31
C GLY A 394 -11.04 20.05 15.84
N PHE A 395 -10.74 18.83 15.39
CA PHE A 395 -11.74 17.87 14.95
C PHE A 395 -12.87 17.76 15.98
N GLY A 396 -14.11 18.04 15.55
CA GLY A 396 -15.25 17.94 16.46
C GLY A 396 -15.47 19.09 17.43
N HIS A 397 -14.64 20.14 17.40
CA HIS A 397 -14.69 21.26 18.33
C HIS A 397 -15.14 22.56 17.65
N THR A 398 -15.78 23.44 18.41
CA THR A 398 -16.06 24.81 17.97
C THR A 398 -14.87 25.73 18.19
N HIS A 399 -14.92 26.92 17.60
CA HIS A 399 -13.96 28.00 17.81
C HIS A 399 -13.74 28.39 19.29
N GLY A 400 -14.74 28.17 20.15
CA GLY A 400 -14.61 28.40 21.60
C GLY A 400 -14.29 27.14 22.41
N GLY A 401 -13.74 26.10 21.77
CA GLY A 401 -13.36 24.85 22.45
C GLY A 401 -14.51 23.92 22.83
N VAL A 402 -15.78 24.29 22.57
CA VAL A 402 -16.93 23.42 22.86
C VAL A 402 -16.89 22.18 21.99
N VAL A 403 -16.91 21.00 22.61
CA VAL A 403 -17.02 19.70 21.93
C VAL A 403 -18.42 19.56 21.31
N ARG A 404 -18.49 19.37 20.00
CA ARG A 404 -19.71 19.00 19.27
C ARG A 404 -19.75 17.51 18.94
N TYR A 405 -18.62 16.96 18.52
CA TYR A 405 -18.43 15.56 18.17
C TYR A 405 -16.93 15.26 18.11
N ALA A 406 -16.31 14.93 19.23
CA ALA A 406 -14.93 14.47 19.24
C ALA A 406 -14.94 13.09 19.89
N GLY A 407 -14.55 12.05 19.17
CA GLY A 407 -14.53 10.68 19.68
C GLY A 407 -13.59 10.57 20.88
N ASP A 408 -12.33 10.26 20.63
CA ASP A 408 -11.25 10.32 21.63
C ASP A 408 -10.28 11.50 21.42
N ALA A 409 -10.51 12.31 20.39
CA ALA A 409 -9.76 13.53 20.14
C ALA A 409 -10.07 14.62 21.18
N GLN A 410 -9.04 15.33 21.62
CA GLN A 410 -9.15 16.51 22.48
C GLN A 410 -9.03 17.80 21.64
N PRO A 411 -9.33 18.99 22.22
CA PRO A 411 -8.83 20.23 21.65
C PRO A 411 -7.30 20.19 21.47
N ALA A 412 -6.73 21.16 20.75
CA ALA A 412 -5.27 21.29 20.68
C ALA A 412 -4.65 21.30 22.09
N GLN A 413 -3.61 20.50 22.30
CA GLN A 413 -2.95 20.33 23.60
C GLN A 413 -1.55 20.96 23.55
N GLU A 414 -1.22 21.72 24.59
CA GLU A 414 0.11 22.31 24.76
C GLU A 414 1.08 21.29 25.35
N ASP A 415 2.30 21.24 24.81
CA ASP A 415 3.46 20.47 25.26
C ASP A 415 3.18 18.96 25.50
N THR A 416 2.10 18.47 24.89
CA THR A 416 1.65 17.08 24.88
C THR A 416 0.96 16.80 23.54
N SER A 417 0.95 15.53 23.12
CA SER A 417 0.18 15.12 21.96
C SER A 417 -1.31 15.31 22.21
N ASN A 418 -2.13 15.27 21.17
CA ASN A 418 -3.57 15.50 21.32
C ASN A 418 -4.24 14.55 22.33
N ARG A 419 -3.67 13.35 22.53
CA ARG A 419 -4.17 12.35 23.49
C ARG A 419 -3.52 12.45 24.88
N GLY A 420 -2.79 13.54 25.16
CA GLY A 420 -2.10 13.79 26.43
C GLY A 420 -0.82 12.98 26.62
N GLY A 421 -0.32 12.33 25.56
CA GLY A 421 0.97 11.64 25.58
C GLY A 421 2.13 12.60 25.30
N PRO A 422 3.38 12.11 25.31
CA PRO A 422 4.51 12.89 24.80
C PRO A 422 4.38 13.12 23.29
N ILE A 423 4.79 14.31 22.83
CA ILE A 423 4.91 14.63 21.39
C ILE A 423 6.03 13.78 20.81
N ARG A 424 5.72 12.96 19.78
CA ARG A 424 6.72 12.08 19.14
C ARG A 424 6.57 12.06 17.63
N ILE A 425 7.65 12.44 16.94
CA ILE A 425 7.75 12.40 15.49
C ILE A 425 9.03 11.67 15.09
N ASN A 426 8.90 10.61 14.27
CA ASN A 426 10.01 9.77 13.80
C ASN A 426 10.93 9.29 14.94
N ARG A 427 10.33 8.73 15.99
CA ARG A 427 10.97 8.20 17.20
C ARG A 427 11.73 9.23 18.04
N ARG A 428 11.61 10.52 17.72
CA ARG A 428 12.15 11.61 18.53
C ARG A 428 11.04 12.23 19.36
N SER A 429 11.29 12.37 20.66
CA SER A 429 10.42 13.10 21.57
C SER A 429 10.77 14.58 21.61
N TYR A 430 9.75 15.41 21.80
CA TYR A 430 9.90 16.86 21.93
C TYR A 430 9.18 17.32 23.18
N ASP A 431 9.81 18.21 23.93
CA ASP A 431 9.25 18.75 25.18
C ASP A 431 8.30 19.93 24.90
N ARG A 432 8.47 20.61 23.75
CA ARG A 432 7.67 21.78 23.36
C ARG A 432 6.90 21.51 22.07
N GLY A 433 5.65 21.93 22.03
CA GLY A 433 4.84 21.86 20.81
C GLY A 433 3.35 21.84 21.05
N ILE A 434 2.59 21.58 19.99
CA ILE A 434 1.13 21.51 20.03
C ILE A 434 0.64 20.21 19.40
N GLY A 435 -0.04 19.38 20.19
CA GLY A 435 -0.67 18.14 19.74
C GLY A 435 -2.08 18.39 19.21
N VAL A 436 -2.37 17.93 17.99
CA VAL A 436 -3.64 18.15 17.28
C VAL A 436 -4.21 16.86 16.69
N HIS A 437 -5.47 16.92 16.26
CA HIS A 437 -6.09 15.93 15.40
C HIS A 437 -6.66 16.63 14.16
N ALA A 438 -6.38 16.13 12.97
CA ALA A 438 -6.86 16.73 11.72
C ALA A 438 -8.38 16.53 11.54
N PRO A 439 -9.09 17.44 10.87
CA PRO A 439 -8.70 18.82 10.61
C PRO A 439 -8.58 19.66 11.89
N SER A 440 -7.57 20.51 11.94
CA SER A 440 -7.42 21.55 12.95
C SER A 440 -6.88 22.86 12.35
N ALA A 441 -7.13 23.97 13.02
CA ALA A 441 -6.52 25.26 12.72
C ALA A 441 -6.32 26.09 13.99
N MET A 442 -5.13 26.68 14.13
CA MET A 442 -4.77 27.55 15.24
C MET A 442 -4.23 28.86 14.68
N ASP A 443 -4.84 29.98 15.07
CA ASP A 443 -4.44 31.32 14.64
C ASP A 443 -3.76 32.07 15.78
N TYR A 444 -2.63 32.70 15.48
CA TYR A 444 -1.88 33.54 16.40
C TYR A 444 -1.72 34.94 15.82
N ALA A 445 -1.77 35.95 16.69
CA ALA A 445 -1.36 37.29 16.31
C ALA A 445 0.15 37.31 16.04
N ILE A 446 0.56 38.09 15.05
CA ILE A 446 1.98 38.36 14.78
C ILE A 446 2.32 39.67 15.47
N GLU A 447 3.22 39.60 16.45
CA GLU A 447 3.68 40.76 17.18
C GLU A 447 4.88 41.42 16.48
N PRO A 448 5.08 42.75 16.65
CA PRO A 448 6.27 43.42 16.14
C PRO A 448 7.56 42.74 16.63
N GLY A 449 8.50 42.50 15.71
CA GLY A 449 9.77 41.84 15.99
C GLY A 449 9.81 40.35 15.67
N TYR A 450 8.67 39.71 15.35
CA TYR A 450 8.65 38.36 14.80
C TYR A 450 9.10 38.38 13.34
N GLU A 451 10.29 37.87 13.06
CA GLU A 451 10.85 37.87 11.71
C GLU A 451 10.61 36.57 10.95
N ARG A 452 10.54 35.45 11.68
CA ARG A 452 10.38 34.14 11.08
C ARG A 452 9.51 33.25 11.95
N PHE A 453 8.73 32.39 11.31
CA PHE A 453 8.08 31.27 11.95
C PHE A 453 8.82 29.97 11.62
N VAL A 454 9.07 29.16 12.65
CA VAL A 454 9.73 27.86 12.53
C VAL A 454 8.91 26.77 13.21
N ALA A 455 8.93 25.56 12.65
CA ALA A 455 8.30 24.39 13.26
C ALA A 455 8.83 23.08 12.68
N LEU A 456 8.68 22.02 13.48
CA LEU A 456 8.75 20.63 13.05
C LEU A 456 7.35 20.04 13.06
N ALA A 457 6.93 19.37 11.98
CA ALA A 457 5.57 18.85 11.88
C ALA A 457 5.55 17.38 11.44
N GLY A 458 4.69 16.57 12.03
CA GLY A 458 4.57 15.15 11.68
C GLY A 458 3.38 14.46 12.31
N VAL A 459 3.08 13.27 11.80
CA VAL A 459 2.06 12.40 12.40
C VAL A 459 2.55 11.89 13.75
N ASP A 460 1.71 12.00 14.77
CA ASP A 460 2.01 11.55 16.13
C ASP A 460 2.15 10.01 16.17
N GLU A 461 3.07 9.52 17.00
CA GLU A 461 3.45 8.11 17.04
C GLU A 461 2.75 7.28 18.13
N HIS A 462 1.65 7.75 18.73
CA HIS A 462 0.94 6.99 19.78
C HIS A 462 0.50 5.57 19.34
N LEU A 463 0.32 5.32 18.04
CA LEU A 463 0.01 3.97 17.53
C LEU A 463 1.15 2.98 17.72
N LEU A 464 2.41 3.43 17.81
CA LEU A 464 3.56 2.56 18.04
C LEU A 464 3.58 1.97 19.46
N ASP A 465 2.92 2.64 20.41
CA ASP A 465 2.80 2.17 21.80
C ASP A 465 1.63 1.19 21.98
N ARG A 466 0.73 1.06 20.99
CA ARG A 466 -0.43 0.16 21.07
C ARG A 466 -0.05 -1.24 20.57
N SER A 467 -0.41 -2.27 21.33
CA SER A 467 -0.35 -3.65 20.83
C SER A 467 -1.19 -3.79 19.56
N ASN A 468 -0.59 -4.30 18.48
CA ASN A 468 -1.18 -4.37 17.14
C ASN A 468 -1.62 -3.00 16.57
N GLY A 469 -1.12 -1.88 17.10
CA GLY A 469 -1.39 -0.54 16.56
C GLY A 469 -0.89 -0.37 15.12
N SER A 470 0.04 -1.22 14.70
CA SER A 470 0.46 -1.34 13.32
C SER A 470 -0.70 -1.61 12.35
N ASN A 471 -1.73 -2.36 12.76
CA ASN A 471 -2.93 -2.62 11.95
C ASN A 471 -3.75 -1.35 11.69
N LEU A 472 -3.44 -0.25 12.38
CA LEU A 472 -4.04 1.07 12.18
C LEU A 472 -3.07 2.04 11.50
N ALA A 473 -1.78 1.69 11.34
CA ALA A 473 -0.75 2.57 10.81
C ALA A 473 -0.94 2.94 9.32
N ARG A 474 -1.90 2.32 8.62
CA ARG A 474 -2.30 2.78 7.28
C ARG A 474 -3.12 4.07 7.29
N TYR A 475 -3.88 4.30 8.36
CA TYR A 475 -4.89 5.35 8.37
C TYR A 475 -4.30 6.74 8.52
N PRO A 476 -3.35 7.00 9.44
CA PRO A 476 -2.82 8.36 9.60
C PRO A 476 -2.25 8.88 8.28
N SER A 477 -2.83 9.98 7.81
CA SER A 477 -2.40 10.71 6.62
C SER A 477 -2.73 12.19 6.80
N VAL A 478 -1.69 13.01 6.94
CA VAL A 478 -1.88 14.41 7.37
C VAL A 478 -1.08 15.34 6.49
N SER A 479 -1.63 16.49 6.16
CA SER A 479 -0.90 17.60 5.54
C SER A 479 -0.93 18.83 6.44
N PHE A 480 0.22 19.51 6.55
CA PHE A 480 0.39 20.71 7.35
C PHE A 480 0.52 21.92 6.42
N LYS A 481 -0.09 23.04 6.82
CA LYS A 481 -0.04 24.29 6.06
C LYS A 481 0.15 25.47 7.00
N ILE A 482 0.89 26.46 6.52
CA ILE A 482 1.04 27.75 7.17
C ILE A 482 0.43 28.79 6.25
N LEU A 483 -0.50 29.57 6.80
CA LEU A 483 -1.06 30.73 6.14
C LEU A 483 -0.64 32.00 6.89
N ILE A 484 -0.28 33.05 6.18
CA ILE A 484 -0.08 34.38 6.74
C ILE A 484 -1.16 35.30 6.15
N ASP A 485 -1.93 35.95 7.02
CA ASP A 485 -3.08 36.79 6.67
C ASP A 485 -4.07 36.12 5.69
N GLY A 486 -4.19 34.79 5.80
CA GLY A 486 -5.09 33.97 4.98
C GLY A 486 -4.51 33.49 3.64
N GLN A 487 -3.25 33.80 3.33
CA GLN A 487 -2.54 33.29 2.15
C GLN A 487 -1.64 32.13 2.52
N GLU A 488 -1.72 31.00 1.80
CA GLU A 488 -0.85 29.85 2.00
C GLU A 488 0.58 30.21 1.58
N VAL A 489 1.52 30.15 2.52
CA VAL A 489 2.93 30.49 2.31
C VAL A 489 3.84 29.27 2.36
N ALA A 490 3.40 28.19 3.03
CA ALA A 490 4.12 26.92 3.06
C ALA A 490 3.17 25.75 3.30
N ALA A 491 3.54 24.57 2.78
CA ALA A 491 2.83 23.33 3.02
C ALA A 491 3.80 22.14 3.08
N SER A 492 3.45 21.12 3.87
CA SER A 492 4.09 19.80 3.80
C SER A 492 3.48 18.98 2.66
N PRO A 493 4.16 17.94 2.17
CA PRO A 493 3.47 16.86 1.46
C PRO A 493 2.59 16.06 2.45
N VAL A 494 1.92 15.01 1.97
CA VAL A 494 1.23 14.06 2.86
C VAL A 494 2.27 13.39 3.77
N MET A 495 2.10 13.57 5.06
CA MET A 495 2.91 12.99 6.12
C MET A 495 2.23 11.72 6.63
N ARG A 496 3.03 10.70 6.88
CA ARG A 496 2.60 9.41 7.45
C ARG A 496 3.32 9.17 8.78
N ILE A 497 2.78 8.28 9.61
CA ILE A 497 3.47 7.84 10.82
C ILE A 497 4.92 7.39 10.50
N GLN A 498 5.87 7.73 11.36
CA GLN A 498 7.32 7.51 11.17
C GLN A 498 7.97 8.22 9.98
N SER A 499 7.27 9.12 9.29
CA SER A 499 7.93 10.02 8.34
C SER A 499 8.86 10.97 9.12
N PRO A 500 10.04 11.32 8.60
CA PRO A 500 10.83 12.42 9.14
C PRO A 500 9.99 13.68 9.33
N ALA A 501 10.23 14.44 10.40
CA ALA A 501 9.51 15.69 10.64
C ALA A 501 9.69 16.65 9.46
N TRP A 502 8.58 17.18 8.95
CA TRP A 502 8.60 18.26 7.97
C TRP A 502 9.09 19.54 8.65
N ARG A 503 9.92 20.29 7.93
CA ARG A 503 10.66 21.44 8.47
C ARG A 503 10.07 22.72 7.88
N PHE A 504 9.42 23.51 8.72
CA PHE A 504 8.95 24.84 8.37
C PHE A 504 9.96 25.89 8.83
N SER A 505 10.24 26.83 7.93
CA SER A 505 11.06 28.01 8.15
C SER A 505 10.53 29.06 7.18
N VAL A 506 9.71 29.98 7.68
CA VAL A 506 8.88 30.89 6.89
C VAL A 506 9.12 32.32 7.34
N ASP A 507 9.66 33.15 6.46
CA ASP A 507 9.83 34.58 6.75
C ASP A 507 8.48 35.27 6.90
N ILE A 508 8.39 36.16 7.89
CA ILE A 508 7.18 36.90 8.23
C ILE A 508 7.25 38.28 7.56
N PRO A 509 6.27 38.65 6.71
CA PRO A 509 6.20 40.00 6.16
C PRO A 509 6.05 41.06 7.26
N PRO A 510 6.67 42.25 7.13
CA PRO A 510 6.66 43.28 8.19
C PRO A 510 5.26 43.76 8.63
N ASP A 511 4.28 43.74 7.73
CA ASP A 511 2.91 44.17 8.00
C ASP A 511 1.96 43.02 8.34
N ALA A 512 2.49 41.80 8.46
CA ALA A 512 1.69 40.61 8.72
C ALA A 512 1.06 40.67 10.11
N ARG A 513 -0.21 40.28 10.21
CA ARG A 513 -0.98 40.42 11.47
C ARG A 513 -1.35 39.10 12.10
N ARG A 514 -1.49 38.06 11.28
CA ARG A 514 -1.95 36.76 11.72
C ARG A 514 -1.23 35.64 10.98
N ILE A 515 -0.83 34.63 11.72
CA ILE A 515 -0.42 33.34 11.18
C ILE A 515 -1.46 32.28 11.56
N SER A 516 -1.75 31.37 10.64
CA SER A 516 -2.63 30.22 10.85
C SER A 516 -1.86 28.93 10.59
N LEU A 517 -1.80 28.07 11.60
CA LEU A 517 -1.29 26.72 11.49
C LEU A 517 -2.46 25.79 11.21
N ILE A 518 -2.45 25.12 10.06
CA ILE A 518 -3.54 24.25 9.62
C ILE A 518 -3.03 22.82 9.47
N THR A 519 -3.79 21.88 10.00
CA THR A 519 -3.56 20.45 9.82
C THR A 519 -4.81 19.88 9.14
N THR A 520 -4.66 19.24 7.98
CA THR A 520 -5.76 18.60 7.23
C THR A 520 -5.49 17.12 7.04
N ASP A 521 -6.54 16.34 6.75
CA ASP A 521 -6.36 14.96 6.29
C ASP A 521 -5.64 14.94 4.92
N GLY A 522 -5.03 13.80 4.59
CA GLY A 522 -4.35 13.58 3.31
C GLY A 522 -5.27 13.17 2.16
N GLY A 523 -6.59 13.23 2.36
CA GLY A 523 -7.61 12.90 1.35
C GLY A 523 -8.22 11.51 1.48
N ASP A 524 -7.90 10.76 2.54
CA ASP A 524 -8.46 9.42 2.85
C ASP A 524 -9.37 9.42 4.10
N GLY A 525 -9.72 10.63 4.60
CA GLY A 525 -10.54 10.82 5.79
C GLY A 525 -9.71 10.82 7.07
N SER A 526 -10.23 11.45 8.13
CA SER A 526 -9.43 11.83 9.29
C SER A 526 -9.25 10.75 10.36
N ARG A 527 -9.19 9.46 10.00
CA ARG A 527 -9.11 8.38 10.98
C ARG A 527 -7.67 8.24 11.49
N GLU A 528 -7.49 8.33 12.81
CA GLU A 528 -6.15 8.28 13.46
C GLU A 528 -5.20 9.41 12.99
N ASP A 529 -5.73 10.50 12.45
CA ASP A 529 -4.97 11.68 12.01
C ASP A 529 -4.55 12.57 13.19
N PHE A 530 -3.94 11.93 14.18
CA PHE A 530 -3.25 12.60 15.27
C PHE A 530 -1.88 13.07 14.76
N ALA A 531 -1.56 14.32 15.09
CA ALA A 531 -0.43 15.02 14.51
C ALA A 531 0.14 16.03 15.51
N ASP A 532 1.42 16.33 15.36
CA ASP A 532 2.11 17.24 16.25
C ASP A 532 2.81 18.37 15.46
N TRP A 533 2.72 19.57 16.01
CA TRP A 533 3.59 20.70 15.70
C TRP A 533 4.64 20.83 16.81
N ALA A 534 5.80 20.21 16.64
CA ALA A 534 6.90 20.22 17.60
C ALA A 534 7.82 21.43 17.41
N ASP A 535 8.39 21.94 18.51
CA ASP A 535 9.30 23.10 18.54
C ASP A 535 8.80 24.27 17.66
N ALA A 536 7.49 24.50 17.68
CA ALA A 536 6.83 25.49 16.84
C ALA A 536 6.80 26.86 17.52
N GLY A 537 7.16 27.92 16.79
CA GLY A 537 7.23 29.27 17.35
C GLY A 537 7.84 30.32 16.44
N PHE A 538 8.12 31.47 17.02
CA PHE A 538 8.68 32.65 16.34
C PHE A 538 10.14 32.86 16.70
N VAL A 539 10.92 33.30 15.71
CA VAL A 539 12.29 33.78 15.87
C VAL A 539 12.27 35.30 15.81
N LEU A 540 12.95 35.93 16.76
CA LEU A 540 13.00 37.38 16.89
C LEU A 540 14.09 37.98 16.01
N GLY A 541 13.78 39.16 15.46
CA GLY A 541 14.79 40.00 14.84
C GLY A 541 15.83 40.46 15.85
N HIS A 542 17.09 40.21 15.55
CA HIS A 542 18.18 40.80 16.32
C HIS A 542 18.35 42.25 15.86
N GLU A 543 18.12 43.23 16.73
CA GLU A 543 18.55 44.60 16.43
C GLU A 543 20.07 44.59 16.16
N PRO A 544 20.56 45.21 15.07
CA PRO A 544 22.00 45.32 14.86
C PRO A 544 22.60 46.05 16.07
N GLU A 545 23.59 45.43 16.74
CA GLU A 545 24.37 46.11 17.79
C GLU A 545 24.84 47.46 17.22
N GLY A 546 24.30 48.55 17.78
CA GLY A 546 24.67 49.90 17.38
C GLY A 546 26.19 50.09 17.48
N PRO A 547 26.79 50.94 16.63
CA PRO A 547 28.24 51.12 16.62
C PRO A 547 28.72 51.59 18.00
N ARG A 548 29.62 50.81 18.61
CA ARG A 548 30.28 51.12 19.89
C ARG A 548 31.20 52.33 19.79
#